data_AF-A0A1U7GEX0-F1
#
_entry.id   AF-A0A1U7GEX0-F1
#
_cell.length_a   1.000
_cell.length_b   1.000
_cell.length_c   1.000
_cell.angle_alpha   90.00
_cell.angle_beta   90.00
_cell.angle_gamma   90.00
#
_symmetry.space_group_name_H-M   'P 1'
#
loop_
_entity.id
_entity.type
_entity.pdbx_description
1 polymer ?
#
loop_
_entity_poly.entity_id
_entity_poly.type
_entity_poly.pdbx_seq_one_letter_code
_entity_poly.pdbx_strand_id
1 'polypeptide(L)'
;MHRRAFRPEFSGCLEGRALASGFARPSMHSVEFSRERFEQVTLGVQLRFSTFARLRQVSLLRDGLADVVVLVPFRREDGLGESIERIVDRMEQGLASGARGAILSAQREVIATIHADVAARVRAGDVSLR
;
A
#
# COMPACT_ATOMS: atom_id res chain seq x y z
N MET A 1 52.47 -20.68 20.02
CA MET A 1 51.87 -19.36 19.66
C MET A 1 52.79 -18.66 18.66
N HIS A 2 52.39 -18.58 17.39
CA HIS A 2 53.12 -17.83 16.36
C HIS A 2 52.12 -16.96 15.59
N ARG A 3 52.29 -15.63 15.70
CA ARG A 3 51.53 -14.62 14.96
C ARG A 3 52.24 -14.36 13.63
N ARG A 4 51.57 -14.56 12.50
CA ARG A 4 52.03 -14.08 11.19
C ARG A 4 51.37 -12.73 10.89
N ALA A 5 52.19 -11.71 10.70
CA ALA A 5 51.75 -10.38 10.29
C ALA A 5 51.31 -10.38 8.83
N PHE A 6 50.18 -9.73 8.54
CA PHE A 6 49.66 -9.53 7.19
C PHE A 6 50.29 -8.26 6.60
N ARG A 7 50.98 -8.38 5.46
CA ARG A 7 51.42 -7.25 4.61
C ARG A 7 50.71 -7.34 3.27
N PRO A 8 49.86 -6.37 2.89
CA PRO A 8 49.44 -6.21 1.52
C PRO A 8 50.42 -5.26 0.81
N GLU A 9 51.33 -5.81 0.00
CA GLU A 9 52.06 -5.05 -1.01
C GLU A 9 51.42 -5.33 -2.36
N PHE A 10 50.55 -4.43 -2.83
CA PHE A 10 50.26 -4.25 -4.26
C PHE A 10 49.94 -2.79 -4.55
N SER A 11 50.98 -2.05 -4.93
CA SER A 11 50.88 -0.81 -5.70
C SER A 11 50.91 -1.20 -7.18
N GLY A 12 49.77 -1.09 -7.85
CA GLY A 12 49.65 -1.34 -9.29
C GLY A 12 48.59 -0.44 -9.91
N CYS A 13 49.05 0.66 -10.49
CA CYS A 13 48.40 1.49 -11.52
C CYS A 13 46.92 1.89 -11.32
N LEU A 14 46.71 3.02 -10.64
CA LEU A 14 45.50 3.84 -10.72
C LEU A 14 45.57 4.78 -11.93
N GLU A 15 45.42 4.28 -13.15
CA GLU A 15 45.12 5.17 -14.29
C GLU A 15 44.16 4.51 -15.28
N GLY A 16 43.08 5.22 -15.57
CA GLY A 16 42.28 5.02 -16.78
C GLY A 16 41.01 4.20 -16.63
N ARG A 17 40.00 4.75 -15.94
CA ARG A 17 38.59 4.74 -16.38
C ARG A 17 37.74 5.63 -15.48
N ALA A 18 37.74 6.92 -15.81
CA ALA A 18 36.55 7.73 -15.62
C ALA A 18 35.43 7.19 -16.52
N LEU A 19 34.19 7.45 -16.11
CA LEU A 19 32.94 7.27 -16.87
C LEU A 19 32.36 5.85 -16.90
N ALA A 20 31.63 5.51 -15.84
CA ALA A 20 30.18 5.40 -15.96
C ALA A 20 29.60 5.20 -14.55
N SER A 21 29.11 6.28 -13.97
CA SER A 21 27.96 6.27 -13.07
C SER A 21 26.76 5.68 -13.84
N GLY A 22 26.82 4.39 -14.11
CA GLY A 22 25.75 3.61 -14.66
C GLY A 22 24.82 3.31 -13.51
N PHE A 23 23.76 4.11 -13.41
CA PHE A 23 22.50 3.79 -12.75
C PHE A 23 22.47 2.33 -12.30
N ALA A 24 22.51 2.12 -10.99
CA ALA A 24 21.90 0.95 -10.40
C ALA A 24 20.46 0.96 -10.92
N ARG A 25 20.21 0.23 -12.01
CA ARG A 25 18.86 -0.07 -12.49
C ARG A 25 18.14 -0.63 -11.27
N PRO A 26 17.09 0.02 -10.74
CA PRO A 26 16.15 -0.73 -9.95
C PRO A 26 15.58 -1.74 -10.94
N SER A 27 15.97 -2.99 -10.80
CA SER A 27 15.13 -4.11 -11.20
C SER A 27 13.94 -4.17 -10.23
N MET A 28 13.20 -3.06 -10.12
CA MET A 28 11.91 -3.01 -9.46
C MET A 28 10.91 -3.17 -10.59
N HIS A 29 10.54 -4.41 -10.87
CA HIS A 29 9.49 -4.70 -11.81
C HIS A 29 8.20 -4.04 -11.30
N SER A 30 7.76 -2.98 -12.00
CA SER A 30 6.47 -2.34 -11.74
C SER A 30 5.40 -3.41 -11.70
N VAL A 31 4.56 -3.40 -10.65
CA VAL A 31 3.49 -4.38 -10.52
C VAL A 31 2.35 -3.97 -11.45
N GLU A 32 1.97 -4.86 -12.36
CA GLU A 32 0.79 -4.66 -13.19
C GLU A 32 -0.47 -4.68 -12.31
N PHE A 33 -1.25 -3.61 -12.37
CA PHE A 33 -2.51 -3.49 -11.67
C PHE A 33 -3.60 -3.10 -12.65
N SER A 34 -4.44 -4.07 -13.02
CA SER A 34 -5.47 -3.82 -14.03
C SER A 34 -6.58 -2.91 -13.51
N ARG A 35 -7.16 -2.13 -14.42
CA ARG A 35 -8.35 -1.33 -14.11
C ARG A 35 -9.49 -2.20 -13.55
N GLU A 36 -9.69 -3.40 -14.09
CA GLU A 36 -10.71 -4.33 -13.61
C GLU A 36 -10.50 -4.73 -12.14
N ARG A 37 -9.25 -5.00 -11.74
CA ARG A 37 -8.94 -5.34 -10.35
C ARG A 37 -9.20 -4.16 -9.42
N PHE A 38 -8.90 -2.94 -9.87
CA PHE A 38 -9.22 -1.73 -9.12
C PHE A 38 -10.73 -1.52 -8.96
N GLU A 39 -11.51 -1.75 -10.02
CA GLU A 39 -12.97 -1.70 -9.97
C GLU A 39 -13.54 -2.78 -9.03
N GLN A 40 -12.97 -3.99 -9.04
CA GLN A 40 -13.32 -5.06 -8.09
C GLN A 40 -13.05 -4.67 -6.64
N VAL A 41 -11.94 -3.98 -6.35
CA VAL A 41 -11.65 -3.46 -5.01
C VAL A 41 -12.71 -2.45 -4.58
N THR A 42 -13.03 -1.48 -5.43
CA THR A 42 -14.04 -0.46 -5.13
C THR A 42 -15.42 -1.08 -4.90
N LEU A 43 -15.85 -1.99 -5.77
CA LEU A 43 -17.11 -2.73 -5.60
C LEU A 43 -17.09 -3.58 -4.33
N GLY A 44 -15.97 -4.24 -4.02
CA GLY A 44 -15.76 -5.00 -2.80
C GLY A 44 -15.97 -4.16 -1.55
N VAL A 45 -15.34 -2.98 -1.47
CA VAL A 45 -15.55 -2.03 -0.37
C VAL A 45 -17.03 -1.65 -0.25
N GLN A 46 -17.68 -1.32 -1.36
CA GLN A 46 -19.10 -0.94 -1.33
C GLN A 46 -20.00 -2.05 -0.80
N LEU A 47 -19.76 -3.30 -1.22
CA LEU A 47 -20.49 -4.46 -0.75
C LEU A 47 -20.29 -4.69 0.75
N ARG A 48 -19.06 -4.53 1.28
CA ARG A 48 -18.80 -4.69 2.72
C ARG A 48 -19.53 -3.65 3.56
N PHE A 49 -19.52 -2.38 3.15
CA PHE A 49 -20.27 -1.33 3.83
C PHE A 49 -21.80 -1.54 3.73
N SER A 50 -22.30 -2.04 2.60
CA SER A 50 -23.71 -2.41 2.43
C SER A 50 -24.12 -3.54 3.38
N THR A 51 -23.29 -4.58 3.50
CA THR A 51 -23.51 -5.68 4.46
C THR A 51 -23.46 -5.17 5.90
N PHE A 52 -22.50 -4.32 6.24
CA PHE A 52 -22.44 -3.69 7.56
C PHE A 52 -23.68 -2.86 7.88
N ALA A 53 -24.19 -2.07 6.93
CA ALA A 53 -25.39 -1.28 7.13
C ALA A 53 -26.62 -2.13 7.51
N ARG A 54 -26.66 -3.39 7.03
CA ARG A 54 -27.72 -4.38 7.34
C ARG A 54 -27.47 -5.11 8.66
N LEU A 55 -26.26 -5.64 8.86
CA LEU A 55 -25.96 -6.56 9.97
C LEU A 55 -25.43 -5.87 11.22
N ARG A 56 -24.88 -4.65 11.09
CA ARG A 56 -24.31 -3.84 12.19
C ARG A 56 -23.18 -4.53 12.96
N GLN A 57 -22.48 -5.47 12.32
CA GLN A 57 -21.33 -6.16 12.90
C GLN A 57 -20.02 -5.56 12.37
N VAL A 58 -19.30 -4.85 13.23
CA VAL A 58 -18.07 -4.15 12.88
C VAL A 58 -16.93 -5.11 12.55
N SER A 59 -16.81 -6.23 13.28
CA SER A 59 -15.81 -7.27 13.00
C SER A 59 -15.90 -7.75 11.55
N LEU A 60 -17.12 -8.07 11.06
CA LEU A 60 -17.34 -8.47 9.67
C LEU A 60 -16.98 -7.38 8.66
N LEU A 61 -17.15 -6.11 9.02
CA LEU A 61 -16.71 -5.00 8.16
C LEU A 61 -15.19 -4.96 8.09
N ARG A 62 -14.50 -5.00 9.23
CA ARG A 62 -13.03 -4.95 9.31
C ARG A 62 -12.41 -6.14 8.57
N ASP A 63 -12.86 -7.36 8.85
CA ASP A 63 -12.38 -8.57 8.17
C ASP A 63 -12.64 -8.49 6.66
N GLY A 64 -13.85 -8.06 6.28
CA GLY A 64 -14.22 -7.92 4.88
C GLY A 64 -13.42 -6.86 4.13
N LEU A 65 -13.06 -5.75 4.78
CA LEU A 65 -12.19 -4.71 4.23
C LEU A 65 -10.74 -5.21 4.16
N ALA A 66 -10.26 -5.91 5.19
CA ALA A 66 -8.94 -6.51 5.18
C ALA A 66 -8.79 -7.47 3.99
N ASP A 67 -9.80 -8.29 3.68
CA ASP A 67 -9.79 -9.19 2.50
C ASP A 67 -9.74 -8.42 1.18
N VAL A 68 -10.56 -7.37 1.03
CA VAL A 68 -10.63 -6.57 -0.20
C VAL A 68 -9.31 -5.85 -0.45
N VAL A 69 -8.69 -5.31 0.61
CA VAL A 69 -7.45 -4.55 0.50
C VAL A 69 -6.26 -5.45 0.17
N VAL A 70 -6.33 -6.78 0.36
CA VAL A 70 -5.28 -7.73 -0.10
C VAL A 70 -4.98 -7.56 -1.59
N LEU A 71 -6.01 -7.20 -2.36
CA LEU A 71 -5.92 -7.06 -3.80
C LEU A 71 -5.16 -5.80 -4.23
N VAL A 72 -4.97 -4.84 -3.33
CA VAL A 72 -4.17 -3.62 -3.57
C VAL A 72 -2.69 -3.93 -3.38
N PRO A 73 -1.83 -3.67 -4.39
CA PRO A 73 -0.39 -3.90 -4.29
C PRO A 73 0.22 -3.19 -3.08
N PHE A 74 1.18 -3.84 -2.41
CA PHE A 74 2.04 -3.25 -1.37
C PHE A 74 1.33 -2.68 -0.12
N ARG A 75 0.07 -3.04 0.14
CA ARG A 75 -0.76 -2.51 1.25
C ARG A 75 -0.10 -2.48 2.66
N ARG A 76 0.83 -3.40 2.95
CA ARG A 76 1.42 -3.61 4.28
C ARG A 76 2.58 -2.66 4.56
N GLU A 77 3.25 -2.17 3.52
CA GLU A 77 4.46 -1.36 3.67
C GLU A 77 4.14 0.12 3.89
N ASP A 78 2.92 0.56 3.53
CA ASP A 78 2.61 2.00 3.41
C ASP A 78 1.46 2.51 4.30
N GLY A 79 0.98 1.71 5.26
CA GLY A 79 -0.02 2.17 6.22
C GLY A 79 -1.43 2.37 5.65
N LEU A 80 -1.72 1.84 4.45
CA LEU A 80 -3.07 1.85 3.88
C LEU A 80 -4.08 1.15 4.80
N GLY A 81 -3.70 -0.02 5.34
CA GLY A 81 -4.53 -0.76 6.31
C GLY A 81 -4.84 0.08 7.55
N GLU A 82 -3.83 0.72 8.14
CA GLU A 82 -4.03 1.58 9.31
C GLU A 82 -4.93 2.78 9.01
N SER A 83 -4.80 3.37 7.81
CA SER A 83 -5.65 4.48 7.39
C SER A 83 -7.12 4.05 7.28
N ILE A 84 -7.38 2.85 6.78
CA ILE A 84 -8.72 2.26 6.70
C ILE A 84 -9.27 1.98 8.10
N GLU A 85 -8.47 1.40 9.01
CA GLU A 85 -8.88 1.16 10.40
C GLU A 85 -9.27 2.47 11.09
N ARG A 86 -8.49 3.55 10.94
CA ARG A 86 -8.82 4.87 11.50
C ARG A 86 -10.13 5.45 10.93
N ILE A 87 -10.47 5.15 9.67
CA ILE A 87 -11.74 5.56 9.08
C ILE A 87 -12.89 4.77 9.71
N VAL A 88 -12.73 3.47 9.93
CA VAL A 88 -13.72 2.62 10.60
C VAL A 88 -13.93 3.06 12.05
N ASP A 89 -12.86 3.36 12.79
CA ASP A 89 -12.96 3.86 14.17
C ASP A 89 -13.76 5.17 14.23
N ARG A 90 -13.49 6.12 13.32
CA ARG A 90 -14.25 7.39 13.24
C ARG A 90 -15.71 7.15 12.84
N MET A 91 -15.97 6.16 11.99
CA MET A 91 -17.34 5.77 11.67
C MET A 91 -18.08 5.27 12.91
N GLU A 92 -17.46 4.39 13.70
CA GLU A 92 -18.06 3.86 14.94
C GLU A 92 -18.34 4.98 15.95
N GLN A 93 -17.39 5.89 16.15
CA GLN A 93 -17.57 7.07 16.99
C GLN A 93 -18.74 7.93 16.48
N GLY A 94 -18.81 8.19 15.17
CA GLY A 94 -19.91 8.93 14.55
C GLY A 94 -21.26 8.24 14.70
N LEU A 95 -21.31 6.90 14.63
CA LEU A 95 -22.52 6.13 14.87
C LEU A 95 -22.95 6.21 16.33
N ALA A 96 -22.01 6.09 17.27
CA ALA A 96 -22.27 6.23 18.70
C ALA A 96 -22.78 7.63 19.08
N SER A 97 -22.33 8.67 18.37
CA SER A 97 -22.80 10.05 18.55
C SER A 97 -24.08 10.38 17.75
N GLY A 98 -24.68 9.42 17.05
CA GLY A 98 -25.91 9.62 16.27
C GLY A 98 -25.73 10.41 14.97
N ALA A 99 -24.50 10.52 14.45
CA ALA A 99 -24.23 11.23 13.20
C ALA A 99 -24.92 10.56 12.01
N ARG A 100 -25.76 11.32 11.31
CA ARG A 100 -26.42 10.86 10.09
C ARG A 100 -25.39 10.68 8.97
N GLY A 101 -25.42 9.53 8.31
CA GLY A 101 -24.57 9.28 7.15
C GLY A 101 -23.12 8.88 7.47
N ALA A 102 -22.77 8.60 8.73
CA ALA A 102 -21.42 8.17 9.12
C ALA A 102 -20.91 6.99 8.25
N ILE A 103 -21.77 6.02 7.95
CA ILE A 103 -21.45 4.86 7.10
C ILE A 103 -21.09 5.28 5.68
N LEU A 104 -21.93 6.10 5.05
CA LEU A 104 -21.72 6.56 3.67
C LEU A 104 -20.48 7.45 3.56
N SER A 105 -20.25 8.28 4.57
CA SER A 105 -19.03 9.10 4.65
C SER A 105 -17.78 8.23 4.73
N ALA A 106 -17.76 7.26 5.65
CA ALA A 106 -16.65 6.32 5.81
C ALA A 106 -16.41 5.48 4.56
N GLN A 107 -17.46 4.96 3.92
CA GLN A 107 -17.35 4.23 2.66
C GLN A 107 -16.66 5.06 1.57
N ARG A 108 -17.09 6.32 1.39
CA ARG A 108 -16.49 7.23 0.40
C ARG A 108 -15.04 7.54 0.75
N GLU A 109 -14.75 7.74 2.03
CA GLU A 109 -13.40 8.03 2.51
C GLU A 109 -12.46 6.85 2.27
N VAL A 110 -12.87 5.61 2.59
CA VAL A 110 -12.07 4.41 2.30
C VAL A 110 -11.76 4.29 0.80
N ILE A 111 -12.77 4.47 -0.06
CA ILE A 111 -12.57 4.42 -1.52
C ILE A 111 -11.59 5.52 -1.96
N ALA A 112 -11.77 6.75 -1.48
CA ALA A 112 -10.88 7.86 -1.79
C ALA A 112 -9.44 7.62 -1.33
N THR A 113 -9.23 7.03 -0.14
CA THR A 113 -7.91 6.67 0.37
C THR A 113 -7.25 5.61 -0.50
N ILE A 114 -7.96 4.56 -0.91
CA ILE A 114 -7.44 3.54 -1.82
C ILE A 114 -7.07 4.16 -3.17
N HIS A 115 -7.93 5.03 -3.70
CA HIS A 115 -7.65 5.74 -4.96
C HIS A 115 -6.38 6.60 -4.86
N ALA A 116 -6.22 7.34 -3.76
CA ALA A 116 -5.07 8.19 -3.55
C ALA A 116 -3.77 7.38 -3.43
N ASP A 117 -3.80 6.25 -2.72
CA ASP A 117 -2.68 5.34 -2.57
C ASP A 117 -2.24 4.75 -3.92
N VAL A 118 -3.18 4.17 -4.68
CA VAL A 118 -2.88 3.64 -6.02
C VAL A 118 -2.35 4.73 -6.95
N ALA A 119 -2.96 5.93 -6.96
CA ALA A 119 -2.48 7.04 -7.78
C ALA A 119 -1.08 7.53 -7.37
N ALA A 120 -0.73 7.48 -6.08
CA ALA A 120 0.62 7.79 -5.61
C ALA A 120 1.64 6.78 -6.16
N ARG A 121 1.33 5.48 -6.10
CA ARG A 121 2.20 4.41 -6.61
C ARG A 121 2.40 4.46 -8.12
N VAL A 122 1.34 4.77 -8.86
CA VAL A 122 1.44 4.95 -10.31
C VAL A 122 2.36 6.12 -10.66
N ARG A 123 2.30 7.21 -9.90
CA ARG A 123 3.22 8.34 -10.07
C ARG A 123 4.65 8.01 -9.66
N ALA A 124 4.85 7.16 -8.66
CA ALA A 124 6.17 6.68 -8.24
C ALA A 124 6.79 5.66 -9.20
N GLY A 125 5.98 5.03 -10.06
CA GLY A 125 6.42 3.98 -11.00
C GLY A 125 6.35 2.56 -10.43
N ASP A 126 5.92 2.41 -9.17
CA ASP A 126 5.81 1.11 -8.49
C ASP A 126 4.68 0.25 -9.05
N VAL A 127 3.65 0.90 -9.61
CA VAL A 127 2.48 0.26 -10.19
C VAL A 127 2.24 0.80 -11.60
N SER A 128 2.03 -0.10 -12.57
CA SER A 128 1.60 0.26 -13.92
C SER A 128 0.13 -0.11 -14.10
N LEU A 129 -0.71 0.88 -14.41
CA LEU A 129 -2.10 0.64 -14.76
C LEU A 129 -2.19 0.12 -16.19
N ARG A 130 -2.93 -0.96 -16.37
CA ARG A 130 -3.19 -1.59 -17.67
C ARG A 130 -4.69 -1.78 -17.90
#